data_AF-A0AAD7Z5J8-F1
#
_entry.id   AF-A0AAD7Z5J8-F1
#
_cell.length_a   1.000
_cell.length_b   1.000
_cell.length_c   1.000
_cell.angle_alpha   90.00
_cell.angle_beta   90.00
_cell.angle_gamma   90.00
#
_symmetry.space_group_name_H-M   'P 1'
#
loop_
_entity.id
_entity.type
_entity.pdbx_description
1 polymer ?
#
loop_
_entity_poly.entity_id
_entity_poly.type
_entity_poly.pdbx_seq_one_letter_code
_entity_poly.pdbx_strand_id
1 'polypeptide(L)'
;MWYKFGSSLSFKEYKDPIKKEVSKTFGFCCWKSGPLNVVLSLPVGGYVPGQDIPVTVDIENGSDIPIREVKCTLRKLLTFTVTRPSKSTKKDDIVIGEVVLGGIDAHGTQSLTQLMKIPPLPPSNLNNCSVIDLEYIMKVTAKPASKWHFNLQTKTPIILGTVPLASYQPPIAPPQEKPAGEINGGPDGVPAENMGGVQPHAGDPGAAWNLPPTDPNAPTPQPGAPTQSLYPDLPPATFSESMFGPKNIKDAGDNQFTHGDMEYAPRYPVFNFETN
;
A
#
# COMPACT_ATOMS: atom_id res chain seq x y z
N MET A 1 6.26 11.77 5.54
CA MET A 1 6.98 12.65 4.59
C MET A 1 7.44 11.80 3.43
N TRP A 2 7.20 12.17 2.17
CA TRP A 2 7.58 11.35 1.01
C TRP A 2 8.79 11.98 0.33
N TYR A 3 9.89 11.24 0.18
CA TYR A 3 11.14 11.75 -0.37
C TYR A 3 11.63 10.92 -1.56
N LYS A 4 12.32 11.62 -2.47
CA LYS A 4 12.88 11.12 -3.72
C LYS A 4 14.34 10.71 -3.49
N PHE A 5 14.70 9.46 -3.80
CA PHE A 5 15.91 9.06 -4.53
C PHE A 5 15.83 7.55 -4.81
N GLY A 6 15.95 7.16 -6.08
CA GLY A 6 16.05 5.75 -6.51
C GLY A 6 14.78 5.09 -7.08
N SER A 7 13.58 5.60 -6.80
CA SER A 7 12.34 5.02 -7.33
C SER A 7 12.08 5.42 -8.79
N SER A 8 11.64 4.46 -9.62
CA SER A 8 11.22 4.71 -11.01
C SER A 8 9.96 5.56 -11.15
N LEU A 9 9.23 5.81 -10.05
CA LEU A 9 8.23 6.87 -9.95
C LEU A 9 8.79 8.05 -9.15
N SER A 10 8.65 9.25 -9.72
CA SER A 10 8.98 10.50 -9.06
C SER A 10 7.87 10.93 -8.09
N PHE A 11 8.19 11.76 -7.09
CA PHE A 11 7.23 12.35 -6.13
C PHE A 11 6.04 13.07 -6.82
N LYS A 12 6.13 13.44 -8.09
CA LYS A 12 4.99 14.04 -8.79
C LYS A 12 3.91 13.03 -9.18
N GLU A 13 4.23 11.73 -9.27
CA GLU A 13 3.36 10.74 -9.92
C GLU A 13 2.52 9.90 -8.93
N TYR A 14 2.74 9.99 -7.60
CA TYR A 14 2.01 9.14 -6.65
C TYR A 14 0.57 9.62 -6.37
N LYS A 15 0.27 10.91 -6.61
CA LYS A 15 -1.09 11.45 -6.45
C LYS A 15 -1.95 11.25 -7.69
N ASP A 16 -1.32 10.96 -8.82
CA ASP A 16 -2.00 10.81 -10.09
C ASP A 16 -2.43 9.35 -10.30
N PRO A 17 -3.52 9.11 -11.04
CA PRO A 17 -3.90 7.77 -11.46
C PRO A 17 -2.80 7.12 -12.28
N ILE A 18 -2.58 5.82 -12.03
CA ILE A 18 -1.65 5.03 -12.84
C ILE A 18 -2.45 4.25 -13.86
N LYS A 19 -2.09 4.40 -15.14
CA LYS A 19 -2.56 3.54 -16.23
C LYS A 19 -1.36 2.91 -16.93
N LYS A 20 -1.29 1.58 -16.95
CA LYS A 20 -0.19 0.83 -17.58
C LYS A 20 -0.73 -0.21 -18.54
N GLU A 21 -0.46 0.00 -19.82
CA GLU A 21 -0.82 -0.91 -20.90
C GLU A 21 0.35 -1.82 -21.28
N VAL A 22 0.04 -3.09 -21.57
CA VAL A 22 0.98 -4.07 -22.10
C VAL A 22 0.25 -4.95 -23.10
N SER A 23 0.90 -5.24 -24.23
CA SER A 23 0.35 -6.07 -25.30
C SER A 23 1.31 -7.18 -25.68
N LYS A 24 0.78 -8.33 -26.10
CA LYS A 24 1.56 -9.46 -26.62
C LYS A 24 0.79 -10.24 -27.65
N THR A 25 1.43 -10.51 -28.78
CA THR A 25 0.92 -11.43 -29.81
C THR A 25 1.44 -12.84 -29.57
N PHE A 26 0.57 -13.83 -29.77
CA PHE A 26 0.94 -15.24 -29.81
C PHE A 26 0.98 -15.72 -31.27
N GLY A 27 2.00 -16.47 -31.66
CA GLY A 27 2.12 -17.00 -33.02
C GLY A 27 3.33 -17.89 -33.22
N PHE A 28 3.31 -18.67 -34.29
CA PHE A 28 4.42 -19.53 -34.72
C PHE A 28 4.59 -19.47 -36.24
N CYS A 29 5.83 -19.26 -36.69
CA CYS A 29 6.30 -19.25 -38.08
C CYS A 29 5.57 -18.27 -39.04
N CYS A 30 4.33 -18.56 -39.47
CA CYS A 30 3.60 -17.75 -40.47
C CYS A 30 2.16 -17.38 -40.07
N TRP A 31 1.67 -17.85 -38.91
CA TRP A 31 0.35 -17.48 -38.38
C TRP A 31 0.51 -16.66 -37.11
N LYS A 32 0.12 -15.39 -37.18
CA LYS A 32 0.02 -14.49 -36.03
C LYS A 32 -1.45 -14.38 -35.67
N SER A 33 -1.80 -14.75 -34.43
CA SER A 33 -3.11 -14.45 -33.87
C SER A 33 -3.20 -12.95 -33.53
N GLY A 34 -4.37 -12.45 -33.16
CA GLY A 34 -4.49 -11.09 -32.62
C GLY A 34 -3.75 -10.94 -31.28
N PRO A 35 -3.49 -9.71 -30.82
CA PRO A 35 -2.78 -9.46 -29.57
C PRO A 35 -3.68 -9.70 -28.35
N LEU A 36 -3.07 -10.12 -27.24
CA LEU A 36 -3.61 -9.94 -25.91
C LEU A 36 -3.18 -8.57 -25.39
N ASN A 37 -4.14 -7.68 -25.18
CA ASN A 37 -3.94 -6.37 -24.55
C ASN A 37 -4.41 -6.43 -23.10
N VAL A 38 -3.60 -5.90 -22.18
CA VAL A 38 -3.94 -5.77 -20.76
C VAL A 38 -3.61 -4.36 -20.29
N VAL A 39 -4.57 -3.71 -19.64
CA VAL A 39 -4.43 -2.39 -19.06
C VAL A 39 -4.65 -2.49 -17.55
N LEU A 40 -3.62 -2.17 -16.77
CA LEU A 40 -3.74 -1.96 -15.33
C LEU A 40 -4.10 -0.50 -15.06
N SER A 41 -5.13 -0.27 -14.26
CA SER A 41 -5.56 1.05 -13.79
C SER A 41 -5.63 1.09 -12.27
N LEU A 42 -4.94 2.04 -11.66
CA LEU A 42 -4.96 2.34 -10.22
C LEU A 42 -5.39 3.80 -10.01
N PRO A 43 -6.25 4.12 -9.04
CA PRO A 43 -6.71 5.51 -8.79
C PRO A 43 -5.59 6.48 -8.45
N VAL A 44 -4.56 5.99 -7.75
CA VAL A 44 -3.36 6.73 -7.34
C VAL A 44 -2.14 5.80 -7.30
N GLY A 45 -0.94 6.36 -7.24
CA GLY A 45 0.30 5.62 -7.04
C GLY A 45 0.78 5.50 -5.59
N GLY A 46 0.15 6.23 -4.66
CA GLY A 46 0.53 6.28 -3.24
C GLY A 46 -0.56 5.75 -2.31
N TYR A 47 -0.18 4.89 -1.36
CA TYR A 47 -1.10 4.25 -0.40
C TYR A 47 -0.47 4.17 1.00
N VAL A 48 -1.24 3.74 2.00
CA VAL A 48 -0.73 3.44 3.35
C VAL A 48 -1.11 2.02 3.80
N PRO A 49 -0.38 1.43 4.77
CA PRO A 49 -0.80 0.18 5.40
C PRO A 49 -2.21 0.28 5.99
N GLY A 50 -3.01 -0.77 5.80
CA GLY A 50 -4.42 -0.82 6.20
C GLY A 50 -5.39 -0.28 5.15
N GLN A 51 -4.92 0.41 4.10
CA GLN A 51 -5.77 0.83 2.99
C GLN A 51 -6.04 -0.32 2.01
N ASP A 52 -7.19 -0.28 1.33
CA ASP A 52 -7.53 -1.14 0.20
C ASP A 52 -7.16 -0.46 -1.13
N ILE A 53 -6.48 -1.19 -2.01
CA ILE A 53 -6.14 -0.74 -3.37
C ILE A 53 -7.24 -1.21 -4.33
N PRO A 54 -7.97 -0.32 -5.03
CA PRO A 54 -8.86 -0.70 -6.10
C PRO A 54 -8.05 -1.00 -7.36
N VAL A 55 -7.83 -2.29 -7.63
CA VAL A 55 -7.07 -2.74 -8.79
C VAL A 55 -8.04 -3.00 -9.94
N THR A 56 -8.00 -2.16 -10.97
CA THR A 56 -8.80 -2.36 -12.18
C THR A 56 -7.92 -2.92 -13.29
N VAL A 57 -8.39 -3.98 -13.96
CA VAL A 57 -7.70 -4.58 -15.10
C VAL A 57 -8.68 -4.74 -16.25
N ASP A 58 -8.36 -4.08 -17.37
CA ASP A 58 -9.04 -4.26 -18.64
C ASP A 58 -8.23 -5.22 -19.50
N ILE A 59 -8.90 -6.24 -20.03
CA ILE A 59 -8.29 -7.30 -20.83
C ILE A 59 -9.06 -7.41 -22.13
N GLU A 60 -8.35 -7.35 -23.25
CA GLU A 60 -8.86 -7.62 -24.57
C GLU A 60 -8.01 -8.72 -25.18
N ASN A 61 -8.56 -9.93 -25.25
CA ASN A 61 -7.86 -11.08 -25.78
C ASN A 61 -8.19 -11.26 -27.26
N GLY A 62 -7.54 -10.50 -28.14
CA GLY A 62 -7.68 -10.69 -29.60
C GLY A 62 -7.04 -11.98 -30.13
N SER A 63 -6.39 -12.77 -29.28
CA SER A 63 -5.68 -13.99 -29.68
C SER A 63 -6.58 -15.22 -29.73
N ASP A 64 -6.12 -16.25 -30.44
CA ASP A 64 -6.79 -17.55 -30.55
C ASP A 64 -6.57 -18.43 -29.29
N ILE A 65 -5.83 -17.92 -28.30
CA ILE A 65 -5.43 -18.67 -27.11
C ILE A 65 -6.19 -18.13 -25.90
N PRO A 66 -6.99 -18.96 -25.21
CA PRO A 66 -7.63 -18.53 -23.98
C PRO A 66 -6.59 -18.29 -22.89
N ILE A 67 -6.85 -17.30 -22.04
CA ILE A 67 -6.05 -16.98 -20.86
C ILE A 67 -6.72 -17.65 -19.67
N ARG A 68 -6.00 -18.54 -19.00
CA ARG A 68 -6.54 -19.32 -17.89
C ARG A 68 -6.75 -18.48 -16.63
N GLU A 69 -5.85 -17.53 -16.40
CA GLU A 69 -5.80 -16.77 -15.15
C GLU A 69 -5.11 -15.44 -15.40
N VAL A 70 -5.70 -14.36 -14.90
CA VAL A 70 -5.02 -13.08 -14.75
C VAL A 70 -4.87 -12.79 -13.26
N LYS A 71 -3.64 -12.55 -12.81
CA LYS A 71 -3.33 -12.37 -11.41
C LYS A 71 -2.66 -11.03 -11.18
N CYS A 72 -3.12 -10.30 -10.16
CA CYS A 72 -2.48 -9.09 -9.68
C CYS A 72 -1.85 -9.38 -8.31
N THR A 73 -0.54 -9.12 -8.18
CA THR A 73 0.20 -9.31 -6.92
C THR A 73 0.85 -8.01 -6.50
N LEU A 74 0.65 -7.63 -5.24
CA LEU A 74 1.48 -6.64 -4.60
C LEU A 74 2.75 -7.33 -4.08
N ARG A 75 3.90 -6.83 -4.50
CA ARG A 75 5.20 -7.44 -4.23
C ARG A 75 6.12 -6.46 -3.52
N LYS A 76 6.83 -6.96 -2.53
CA LYS A 76 7.89 -6.29 -1.80
C LYS A 76 9.24 -6.76 -2.36
N LEU A 77 10.01 -5.83 -2.93
CA LEU A 77 11.34 -6.09 -3.45
C LEU A 77 12.37 -5.50 -2.48
N LEU A 78 13.18 -6.37 -1.90
CA LEU A 78 14.29 -6.00 -1.03
C LEU A 78 15.60 -6.20 -1.80
N THR A 79 16.46 -5.18 -1.78
CA THR A 79 17.83 -5.28 -2.28
C THR A 79 18.79 -5.03 -1.13
N PHE A 80 19.53 -6.05 -0.73
CA PHE A 80 20.59 -5.96 0.27
C PHE A 80 21.92 -5.76 -0.43
N THR A 81 22.62 -4.69 -0.12
CA THR A 81 23.91 -4.32 -0.72
C THR A 81 24.99 -4.29 0.35
N VAL A 82 26.02 -5.10 0.15
CA VAL A 82 27.26 -5.07 0.94
C VAL A 82 28.34 -4.43 0.09
N THR A 83 29.17 -3.57 0.68
CA THR A 83 30.25 -2.86 -0.02
C THR A 83 31.65 -3.31 0.41
N ARG A 84 31.78 -3.99 1.55
CA ARG A 84 33.04 -4.51 2.09
C ARG A 84 32.91 -5.95 2.59
N PRO A 85 33.93 -6.81 2.41
CA PRO A 85 35.22 -6.56 1.74
C PRO A 85 35.10 -6.43 0.21
N SER A 86 33.98 -6.84 -0.38
CA SER A 86 33.68 -6.67 -1.81
C SER A 86 32.21 -6.26 -2.00
N LYS A 87 31.91 -5.64 -3.15
CA LYS A 87 30.53 -5.27 -3.49
C LYS A 87 29.73 -6.52 -3.85
N SER A 88 28.63 -6.77 -3.14
CA SER A 88 27.71 -7.87 -3.41
C SER A 88 26.27 -7.43 -3.15
N THR A 89 25.33 -8.01 -3.89
CA THR A 89 23.91 -7.69 -3.77
C THR A 89 23.06 -8.96 -3.72
N LYS A 90 22.16 -9.04 -2.75
CA LYS A 90 21.11 -10.07 -2.65
C LYS A 90 19.75 -9.42 -2.89
N LYS A 91 18.89 -10.05 -3.67
CA LYS A 91 17.53 -9.57 -3.94
C LYS A 91 16.49 -10.58 -3.46
N ASP A 92 15.55 -10.12 -2.66
CA ASP A 92 14.40 -10.92 -2.22
C ASP A 92 13.12 -10.30 -2.81
N ASP A 93 12.29 -11.13 -3.46
CA ASP A 93 11.05 -10.72 -4.10
C ASP A 93 9.87 -11.47 -3.47
N ILE A 94 9.12 -10.79 -2.62
CA ILE A 94 8.12 -11.38 -1.72
C ILE A 94 6.71 -10.92 -2.12
N VAL A 95 5.78 -11.85 -2.29
CA VAL A 95 4.36 -11.52 -2.48
C VAL A 95 3.74 -11.19 -1.12
N ILE A 96 3.11 -10.02 -1.02
CA ILE A 96 2.49 -9.52 0.22
C ILE A 96 0.98 -9.32 0.09
N GLY A 97 0.47 -9.31 -1.14
CA GLY A 97 -0.96 -9.29 -1.44
C GLY A 97 -1.22 -9.88 -2.81
N GLU A 98 -2.37 -10.52 -2.98
CA GLU A 98 -2.75 -11.17 -4.23
C GLU A 98 -4.25 -11.05 -4.45
N VAL A 99 -4.64 -10.72 -5.68
CA VAL A 99 -6.01 -10.88 -6.18
C VAL A 99 -5.95 -11.64 -7.50
N VAL A 100 -6.85 -12.61 -7.65
CA VAL A 100 -6.95 -13.43 -8.85
C VAL A 100 -8.19 -13.00 -9.60
N LEU A 101 -7.98 -12.56 -10.83
CA LEU A 101 -9.04 -12.34 -11.81
C LEU A 101 -9.21 -13.65 -12.59
N GLY A 102 -10.43 -13.91 -13.05
CA GLY A 102 -10.77 -15.13 -13.76
C GLY A 102 -9.98 -15.34 -15.06
N GLY A 103 -10.30 -16.43 -15.75
CA GLY A 103 -9.85 -16.64 -17.12
C GLY A 103 -10.67 -15.82 -18.12
N ILE A 104 -10.13 -15.65 -19.32
CA ILE A 104 -10.81 -15.03 -20.45
C ILE A 104 -10.61 -15.91 -21.70
N ASP A 105 -11.70 -16.19 -22.40
CA ASP A 105 -11.67 -16.99 -23.61
C ASP A 105 -10.96 -16.26 -24.77
N ALA A 106 -10.64 -16.99 -25.83
CA ALA A 106 -10.15 -16.41 -27.08
C ALA A 106 -11.18 -15.40 -27.63
N HIS A 107 -10.70 -14.28 -28.14
CA HIS A 107 -11.53 -13.16 -28.64
C HIS A 107 -12.46 -12.52 -27.60
N GLY A 108 -12.26 -12.79 -26.31
CA GLY A 108 -13.03 -12.18 -25.22
C GLY A 108 -12.51 -10.82 -24.79
N THR A 109 -13.39 -10.01 -24.19
CA THR A 109 -13.04 -8.77 -23.49
C THR A 109 -13.62 -8.79 -22.09
N GLN A 110 -12.87 -8.31 -21.11
CA GLN A 110 -13.30 -8.26 -19.72
C GLN A 110 -12.68 -7.06 -19.02
N SER A 111 -13.45 -6.40 -18.16
CA SER A 111 -12.98 -5.36 -17.24
C SER A 111 -13.41 -5.74 -15.83
N LEU A 112 -12.47 -5.84 -14.89
CA LEU A 112 -12.78 -6.13 -13.49
C LEU A 112 -12.03 -5.19 -12.56
N THR A 113 -12.68 -4.82 -11.47
CA THR A 113 -12.09 -4.11 -10.35
C THR A 113 -12.17 -4.98 -9.10
N GLN A 114 -11.04 -5.22 -8.43
CA GLN A 114 -10.95 -5.96 -7.18
C GLN A 114 -10.18 -5.17 -6.13
N LEU A 115 -10.65 -5.22 -4.88
CA LEU A 115 -9.97 -4.59 -3.74
C LEU A 115 -8.85 -5.49 -3.22
N MET A 116 -7.68 -4.91 -2.99
CA MET A 116 -6.52 -5.58 -2.39
C MET A 116 -6.08 -4.86 -1.11
N LYS A 117 -6.15 -5.55 0.03
CA LYS A 117 -5.74 -5.02 1.33
C LYS A 117 -4.22 -4.90 1.44
N ILE A 118 -3.74 -3.77 1.96
CA ILE A 118 -2.31 -3.59 2.29
C ILE A 118 -2.08 -4.02 3.75
N PRO A 119 -1.24 -5.04 4.00
CA PRO A 119 -0.94 -5.50 5.36
C PRO A 119 0.00 -4.54 6.11
N PRO A 120 0.27 -4.75 7.41
CA PRO A 120 1.21 -3.96 8.19
C PRO A 120 2.64 -4.06 7.62
N LEU A 121 3.10 -2.98 6.99
CA LEU A 121 4.34 -2.94 6.22
C LEU A 121 5.11 -1.63 6.47
N PRO A 122 6.45 -1.65 6.35
CA PRO A 122 7.24 -0.43 6.43
C PRO A 122 6.96 0.48 5.22
N PRO A 123 7.08 1.81 5.38
CA PRO A 123 6.97 2.75 4.28
C PRO A 123 8.06 2.50 3.22
N SER A 124 7.77 2.87 1.98
CA SER A 124 8.72 2.90 0.86
C SER A 124 9.90 3.82 1.13
N ASN A 125 10.99 3.60 0.40
CA ASN A 125 12.19 4.45 0.37
C ASN A 125 12.80 4.64 1.75
N LEU A 126 13.65 3.70 2.17
CA LEU A 126 14.43 3.78 3.40
C LEU A 126 15.48 4.88 3.27
N ASN A 127 15.09 6.13 3.55
CA ASN A 127 15.99 7.28 3.52
C ASN A 127 17.23 7.01 4.40
N ASN A 128 18.41 7.36 3.87
CA ASN A 128 19.70 7.19 4.53
C ASN A 128 20.13 5.73 4.80
N CYS A 129 19.52 4.76 4.13
CA CYS A 129 19.99 3.37 4.15
C CYS A 129 20.81 3.06 2.89
N SER A 130 22.11 2.77 3.04
CA SER A 130 22.96 2.34 1.92
C SER A 130 23.04 0.82 1.74
N VAL A 131 22.47 0.08 2.68
CA VAL A 131 22.55 -1.38 2.76
C VAL A 131 21.26 -2.04 2.28
N ILE A 132 20.10 -1.40 2.45
CA ILE A 132 18.80 -2.00 2.13
C ILE A 132 17.97 -1.02 1.30
N ASP A 133 17.62 -1.43 0.09
CA ASP A 133 16.60 -0.78 -0.72
C ASP A 133 15.28 -1.56 -0.62
N LEU A 134 14.17 -0.84 -0.44
CA LEU A 134 12.83 -1.38 -0.32
C LEU A 134 11.92 -0.72 -1.35
N GLU A 135 11.40 -1.53 -2.27
CA GLU A 135 10.47 -1.12 -3.30
C GLU A 135 9.19 -1.96 -3.26
N TYR A 136 8.07 -1.36 -3.66
CA TYR A 136 6.80 -2.07 -3.82
C TYR A 136 6.34 -1.99 -5.27
N ILE A 137 5.90 -3.14 -5.80
CA ILE A 137 5.46 -3.27 -7.20
C ILE A 137 4.10 -3.95 -7.24
N MET A 138 3.15 -3.32 -7.92
CA MET A 138 1.96 -3.97 -8.43
C MET A 138 2.32 -4.72 -9.71
N LYS A 139 2.22 -6.05 -9.69
CA LYS A 139 2.54 -6.92 -10.83
C LYS A 139 1.28 -7.58 -11.36
N VAL A 140 0.98 -7.38 -12.64
CA VAL A 140 -0.06 -8.14 -13.36
C VAL A 140 0.60 -9.27 -14.14
N THR A 141 0.01 -10.46 -14.10
CA THR A 141 0.45 -11.64 -14.84
C THR A 141 -0.74 -12.32 -15.48
N ALA A 142 -0.80 -12.35 -16.82
CA ALA A 142 -1.77 -13.12 -17.58
C ALA A 142 -1.12 -14.42 -18.06
N LYS A 143 -1.73 -15.55 -17.70
CA LYS A 143 -1.24 -16.90 -18.00
C LYS A 143 -2.04 -17.52 -19.15
N PRO A 144 -1.45 -17.71 -20.33
CA PRO A 144 -2.08 -18.48 -21.40
C PRO A 144 -2.43 -19.89 -20.93
N ALA A 145 -3.51 -20.47 -21.45
CA ALA A 145 -3.87 -21.85 -21.15
C ALA A 145 -2.85 -22.86 -21.72
N SER A 146 -2.19 -22.50 -22.83
CA SER A 146 -1.16 -23.32 -23.46
C SER A 146 0.20 -23.17 -22.76
N LYS A 147 0.84 -24.30 -22.46
CA LYS A 147 2.16 -24.38 -21.82
C LYS A 147 3.32 -23.90 -22.70
N TRP A 148 3.09 -23.75 -24.00
CA TRP A 148 4.11 -23.37 -24.97
C TRP A 148 4.29 -21.85 -25.09
N HIS A 149 3.39 -21.07 -24.50
CA HIS A 149 3.46 -19.61 -24.53
C HIS A 149 3.84 -19.06 -23.16
N PHE A 150 4.80 -18.15 -23.14
CA PHE A 150 5.17 -17.44 -21.92
C PHE A 150 4.04 -16.51 -21.45
N ASN A 151 3.97 -16.29 -20.15
CA ASN A 151 3.03 -15.34 -19.56
C ASN A 151 3.28 -13.91 -20.07
N LEU A 152 2.22 -13.12 -20.21
CA LEU A 152 2.31 -11.66 -20.30
C LEU A 152 2.43 -11.11 -18.87
N GLN A 153 3.38 -10.21 -18.64
CA GLN A 153 3.60 -9.63 -17.31
C GLN A 153 3.90 -8.14 -17.43
N THR A 154 3.36 -7.35 -16.51
CA THR A 154 3.76 -5.95 -16.34
C THR A 154 4.01 -5.66 -14.86
N LYS A 155 4.93 -4.74 -14.60
CA LYS A 155 5.33 -4.29 -13.26
C LYS A 155 5.13 -2.79 -13.18
N THR A 156 4.35 -2.38 -12.20
CA THR A 156 4.03 -0.98 -11.93
C THR A 156 4.48 -0.67 -10.50
N PRO A 157 5.52 0.15 -10.31
CA PRO A 157 5.90 0.63 -8.98
C PRO A 157 4.72 1.33 -8.27
N ILE A 158 4.63 1.19 -6.95
CA ILE A 158 3.75 1.99 -6.10
C ILE A 158 4.52 2.43 -4.85
N ILE A 159 4.02 3.46 -4.16
CA ILE A 159 4.65 3.99 -2.95
C ILE A 159 3.73 3.73 -1.74
N LEU A 160 4.30 3.15 -0.68
CA LEU A 160 3.66 3.09 0.63
C LEU A 160 4.23 4.19 1.52
N GLY A 161 3.38 4.93 2.20
CA GLY A 161 3.84 5.98 3.11
C GLY A 161 3.12 5.96 4.43
N THR A 162 3.22 7.09 5.13
CA THR A 162 2.83 7.19 6.54
C THR A 162 1.58 8.05 6.76
N VAL A 163 1.05 8.68 5.70
CA VAL A 163 -0.14 9.53 5.75
C VAL A 163 -0.97 9.27 4.48
N PRO A 164 -2.27 8.96 4.58
CA PRO A 164 -3.12 8.75 3.42
C PRO A 164 -3.20 9.99 2.52
N LEU A 165 -3.57 9.80 1.26
CA LEU A 165 -3.80 10.92 0.34
C LEU A 165 -5.22 11.48 0.50
N ALA A 166 -5.34 12.81 0.58
CA ALA A 166 -6.63 13.52 0.77
C ALA A 166 -7.57 13.34 -0.42
N SER A 167 -6.99 13.15 -1.60
CA SER A 167 -7.73 12.94 -2.84
C SER A 167 -8.19 11.50 -3.03
N TYR A 168 -7.81 10.56 -2.15
CA TYR A 168 -8.32 9.19 -2.27
C TYR A 168 -9.76 9.14 -1.74
N GLN A 169 -10.72 9.05 -2.66
CA GLN A 169 -12.08 8.67 -2.32
C GLN A 169 -12.18 7.14 -2.31
N PRO A 170 -12.59 6.50 -1.20
CA PRO A 170 -12.91 5.08 -1.22
C PRO A 170 -14.03 4.82 -2.26
N PRO A 171 -14.10 3.62 -2.86
CA PRO A 171 -15.19 3.27 -3.75
C PRO A 171 -16.52 3.51 -3.03
N ILE A 172 -17.36 4.38 -3.60
CA ILE A 172 -18.68 4.66 -3.07
C ILE A 172 -19.48 3.36 -3.18
N ALA A 173 -19.82 2.74 -2.05
CA ALA A 173 -20.79 1.64 -2.03
C ALA A 173 -22.11 2.16 -2.64
N PRO A 174 -22.84 1.35 -3.44
CA PRO A 174 -24.14 1.77 -3.96
C PRO A 174 -25.03 2.24 -2.80
N PRO A 175 -25.78 3.36 -2.96
CA PRO A 175 -26.56 3.93 -1.87
C PRO A 175 -27.47 2.88 -1.23
N GLN A 176 -27.23 2.56 0.04
CA GLN A 176 -28.19 1.82 0.84
C GLN A 176 -29.30 2.79 1.23
N GLU A 177 -30.50 2.59 0.69
CA GLU A 177 -31.71 3.26 1.15
C GLU A 177 -31.96 2.85 2.61
N LYS A 178 -31.69 3.76 3.55
CA LYS A 178 -32.13 3.60 4.94
C LYS A 178 -33.67 3.61 4.96
N PRO A 179 -34.33 2.65 5.63
CA PRO A 179 -35.77 2.74 5.86
C PRO A 179 -36.10 3.99 6.68
N ALA A 180 -37.17 4.67 6.27
CA ALA A 180 -37.65 5.89 6.91
C ALA A 180 -38.38 5.60 8.22
N GLY A 181 -37.87 6.21 9.30
CA GLY A 181 -38.67 6.77 10.40
C GLY A 181 -39.04 5.84 11.55
N GLU A 182 -38.69 6.27 12.78
CA GLU A 182 -39.68 6.42 13.85
C GLU A 182 -39.23 7.53 14.82
N ILE A 183 -40.10 8.52 14.95
CA ILE A 183 -40.05 9.68 15.85
C ILE A 183 -40.62 9.29 17.22
N ASN A 184 -40.27 10.09 18.24
CA ASN A 184 -40.82 10.23 19.61
C ASN A 184 -39.69 9.99 20.64
N GLY A 185 -39.34 10.88 21.56
CA GLY A 185 -39.83 12.17 22.02
C GLY A 185 -39.12 12.44 23.34
N GLY A 186 -38.58 13.65 23.55
CA GLY A 186 -38.03 14.08 24.85
C GLY A 186 -39.12 14.21 25.93
N PRO A 187 -38.77 14.48 27.19
CA PRO A 187 -38.44 15.87 27.52
C PRO A 187 -37.33 16.12 28.58
N ASP A 188 -36.66 17.27 28.39
CA ASP A 188 -36.22 18.31 29.35
C ASP A 188 -35.42 17.99 30.64
N GLY A 189 -34.14 18.41 30.63
CA GLY A 189 -33.64 19.56 31.44
C GLY A 189 -33.09 19.32 32.86
N VAL A 190 -31.78 19.57 33.08
CA VAL A 190 -31.18 20.73 33.82
C VAL A 190 -29.63 20.61 33.91
N PRO A 191 -28.86 21.73 34.08
CA PRO A 191 -27.42 21.79 33.79
C PRO A 191 -26.48 21.77 35.02
N ALA A 192 -25.22 21.42 34.71
CA ALA A 192 -23.94 21.76 35.38
C ALA A 192 -23.70 21.32 36.84
N GLU A 193 -22.59 20.61 37.09
CA GLU A 193 -21.53 21.14 37.94
C GLU A 193 -20.20 20.35 37.84
N ASN A 194 -19.14 21.14 37.93
CA ASN A 194 -17.73 20.83 37.87
C ASN A 194 -17.25 20.35 39.25
N MET A 195 -16.68 19.15 39.37
CA MET A 195 -15.80 18.82 40.49
C MET A 195 -14.60 18.01 40.02
N GLY A 196 -13.43 18.61 40.24
CA GLY A 196 -12.13 18.14 39.76
C GLY A 196 -11.64 16.84 40.40
N GLY A 197 -10.99 16.04 39.56
CA GLY A 197 -10.02 15.04 39.97
C GLY A 197 -8.68 15.37 39.33
N VAL A 198 -7.74 15.88 40.14
CA VAL A 198 -6.33 16.02 39.76
C VAL A 198 -5.73 14.62 39.73
N GLN A 199 -5.18 14.19 38.59
CA GLN A 199 -4.27 13.03 38.53
C GLN A 199 -2.97 13.42 37.80
N PRO A 200 -1.81 12.92 38.27
CA PRO A 200 -0.51 13.48 37.94
C PRO A 200 0.00 13.01 36.57
N HIS A 201 0.68 13.95 35.91
CA HIS A 201 1.47 13.77 34.70
C HIS A 201 2.57 12.72 34.89
N ALA A 202 2.59 11.69 34.05
CA ALA A 202 3.78 10.88 33.77
C ALA A 202 3.98 10.87 32.25
N GLY A 203 5.17 11.26 31.82
CA GLY A 203 5.47 11.73 30.47
C GLY A 203 5.30 10.69 29.37
N ASP A 204 4.76 11.16 28.26
CA ASP A 204 4.70 10.46 26.98
C ASP A 204 6.01 10.73 26.19
N PRO A 205 6.87 9.74 25.93
CA PRO A 205 8.02 9.90 25.05
C PRO A 205 7.60 9.55 23.61
N GLY A 206 6.73 10.38 23.02
CA GLY A 206 6.22 10.18 21.65
C GLY A 206 6.33 11.40 20.73
N ALA A 207 6.64 12.57 21.24
CA ALA A 207 6.64 13.82 20.48
C ALA A 207 8.03 14.20 19.96
N ALA A 208 8.57 13.42 19.02
CA ALA A 208 9.81 13.79 18.32
C ALA A 208 9.83 13.36 16.85
N TRP A 209 8.72 13.52 16.14
CA TRP A 209 8.73 13.50 14.67
C TRP A 209 7.76 14.54 14.15
N ASN A 210 8.26 15.77 13.90
CA ASN A 210 7.85 16.63 12.78
C ASN A 210 8.42 18.04 12.93
N LEU A 211 9.28 18.47 11.99
CA LEU A 211 9.19 19.78 11.34
C LEU A 211 9.80 19.67 9.93
N PRO A 212 9.11 20.09 8.85
CA PRO A 212 9.76 20.36 7.56
C PRO A 212 10.67 21.60 7.66
N PRO A 213 11.73 21.74 6.85
CA PRO A 213 12.48 22.98 6.76
C PRO A 213 11.54 24.11 6.28
N THR A 214 11.44 25.16 7.06
CA THR A 214 10.64 26.35 6.80
C THR A 214 11.10 27.05 5.52
N ASP A 215 10.17 27.30 4.61
CA ASP A 215 10.32 28.28 3.53
C ASP A 215 10.76 29.62 4.14
N PRO A 216 11.88 30.23 3.69
CA PRO A 216 12.38 31.50 4.25
C PRO A 216 11.43 32.69 4.08
N ASN A 217 10.34 32.55 3.30
CA ASN A 217 9.29 33.56 3.15
C ASN A 217 7.96 33.21 3.83
N ALA A 218 7.87 32.09 4.56
CA ALA A 218 6.66 31.76 5.30
C ALA A 218 6.57 32.61 6.60
N PRO A 219 5.39 33.16 6.95
CA PRO A 219 5.19 33.80 8.23
C PRO A 219 5.54 32.83 9.36
N THR A 220 6.34 33.29 10.33
CA THR A 220 6.74 32.52 11.49
C THR A 220 5.51 31.95 12.22
N PRO A 221 5.41 30.63 12.45
CA PRO A 221 4.28 30.07 13.18
C PRO A 221 4.32 30.57 14.63
N GLN A 222 3.24 31.23 15.06
CA GLN A 222 3.03 31.55 16.46
C GLN A 222 2.82 30.26 17.28
N PRO A 223 3.43 30.13 18.48
CA PRO A 223 3.16 29.02 19.37
C PRO A 223 1.67 29.04 19.77
N GLY A 224 0.93 27.99 19.39
CA GLY A 224 -0.48 27.82 19.77
C GLY A 224 -1.51 27.86 18.62
N ALA A 225 -1.09 27.94 17.35
CA ALA A 225 -2.04 27.79 16.24
C ALA A 225 -2.48 26.31 16.10
N PRO A 226 -3.79 26.02 16.02
CA PRO A 226 -4.27 24.66 15.75
C PRO A 226 -3.74 24.23 14.38
N THR A 227 -3.02 23.11 14.36
CA THR A 227 -2.72 22.42 13.10
C THR A 227 -4.05 22.07 12.47
N GLN A 228 -4.42 22.75 11.37
CA GLN A 228 -5.61 22.37 10.61
C GLN A 228 -5.45 20.89 10.22
N SER A 229 -6.27 20.04 10.81
CA SER A 229 -6.31 18.62 10.51
C SER A 229 -6.77 18.48 9.07
N LEU A 230 -5.84 18.24 8.15
CA LEU A 230 -6.12 17.94 6.74
C LEU A 230 -7.08 16.74 6.57
N TYR A 231 -7.33 15.99 7.64
CA TYR A 231 -8.27 14.89 7.76
C TYR A 231 -8.90 14.93 9.16
N PRO A 232 -10.04 15.60 9.35
CA PRO A 232 -10.68 15.65 10.67
C PRO A 232 -11.28 14.31 11.10
N ASP A 233 -11.64 13.44 10.15
CA ASP A 233 -12.40 12.19 10.41
C ASP A 233 -11.56 10.91 10.32
N LEU A 234 -10.24 11.01 10.10
CA LEU A 234 -9.40 9.81 10.02
C LEU A 234 -8.91 9.43 11.42
N PRO A 235 -9.20 8.21 11.91
CA PRO A 235 -8.66 7.78 13.19
C PRO A 235 -7.12 7.75 13.14
N PRO A 236 -6.43 7.99 14.28
CA PRO A 236 -4.99 7.87 14.33
C PRO A 236 -4.54 6.45 13.93
N ALA A 237 -3.36 6.35 13.32
CA ALA A 237 -2.79 5.05 12.99
C ALA A 237 -2.57 4.21 14.26
N THR A 238 -2.88 2.92 14.17
CA THR A 238 -2.58 1.92 15.20
C THR A 238 -1.31 1.16 14.84
N PHE A 239 -0.68 0.46 15.77
CA PHE A 239 0.50 -0.37 15.48
C PHE A 239 0.11 -1.85 15.45
N SER A 240 0.41 -2.51 14.33
CA SER A 240 0.12 -3.94 14.14
C SER A 240 1.38 -4.71 13.76
N GLU A 241 1.48 -5.95 14.23
CA GLU A 241 2.60 -6.82 13.94
C GLU A 241 2.70 -7.15 12.45
N SER A 242 3.94 -7.33 11.99
CA SER A 242 4.21 -7.69 10.61
C SER A 242 3.65 -9.06 10.26
N MET A 243 3.10 -9.18 9.06
CA MET A 243 2.58 -10.44 8.50
C MET A 243 3.64 -11.56 8.39
N PHE A 244 4.93 -11.25 8.55
CA PHE A 244 6.02 -12.22 8.47
C PHE A 244 6.28 -12.97 9.80
N GLY A 245 5.56 -12.59 10.86
CA GLY A 245 5.67 -13.17 12.19
C GLY A 245 7.00 -12.86 12.90
N PRO A 246 7.15 -13.33 14.15
CA PRO A 246 8.38 -13.18 14.89
C PRO A 246 9.54 -13.90 14.21
N LYS A 247 10.73 -13.31 14.29
CA LYS A 247 11.99 -13.92 13.86
C LYS A 247 12.92 -14.04 15.03
N ASN A 248 13.60 -15.18 15.09
CA ASN A 248 14.65 -15.37 16.07
C ASN A 248 15.83 -14.45 15.73
N ILE A 249 16.20 -13.57 16.65
CA ILE A 249 17.32 -12.63 16.50
C ILE A 249 18.55 -13.05 17.29
N LYS A 250 18.64 -14.32 17.73
CA LYS A 250 19.86 -14.83 18.37
C LYS A 250 20.98 -14.93 17.34
N ASP A 251 22.12 -14.37 17.71
CA ASP A 251 23.35 -14.48 16.95
C ASP A 251 24.22 -15.63 17.48
N ALA A 252 25.17 -16.08 16.65
CA ALA A 252 26.08 -17.17 17.01
C ALA A 252 26.97 -16.88 18.24
N GLY A 253 27.11 -15.60 18.62
CA GLY A 253 27.87 -15.16 19.79
C GLY A 253 27.02 -15.05 21.08
N ASP A 254 25.71 -15.26 20.99
CA ASP A 254 24.84 -15.14 22.15
C ASP A 254 25.04 -16.28 23.13
N ASN A 255 24.97 -15.95 24.41
CA ASN A 255 25.17 -16.89 25.50
C ASN A 255 24.08 -16.72 26.57
N GLN A 256 24.23 -17.42 27.69
CA GLN A 256 23.28 -17.38 28.81
C GLN A 256 23.08 -16.01 29.46
N PHE A 257 23.96 -15.04 29.20
CA PHE A 257 23.86 -13.65 29.66
C PHE A 257 23.20 -12.73 28.62
N THR A 258 22.90 -13.23 27.42
CA THR A 258 22.06 -12.50 26.46
C THR A 258 20.61 -12.55 26.95
N HIS A 259 20.10 -11.41 27.42
CA HIS A 259 18.74 -11.24 27.90
C HIS A 259 17.90 -10.43 26.91
N GLY A 260 16.60 -10.71 26.86
CA GLY A 260 15.64 -10.02 25.99
C GLY A 260 14.65 -10.99 25.35
N ASP A 261 13.63 -10.45 24.70
CA ASP A 261 12.77 -11.23 23.81
C ASP A 261 13.51 -11.44 22.48
N MET A 262 13.91 -12.69 22.26
CA MET A 262 14.65 -13.07 21.06
C MET A 262 13.72 -13.41 19.88
N GLU A 263 12.40 -13.43 20.10
CA GLU A 263 11.39 -13.64 19.06
C GLU A 263 10.80 -12.29 18.63
N TYR A 264 11.61 -11.50 17.93
CA TYR A 264 11.21 -10.15 17.56
C TYR A 264 10.26 -10.13 16.36
N ALA A 265 9.08 -9.53 16.54
CA ALA A 265 8.15 -9.19 15.47
C ALA A 265 8.02 -7.65 15.36
N PRO A 266 8.45 -7.01 14.25
CA PRO A 266 8.29 -5.59 14.10
C PRO A 266 6.82 -5.21 13.97
N ARG A 267 6.44 -4.08 14.57
CA ARG A 267 5.12 -3.46 14.42
C ARG A 267 5.19 -2.25 13.50
N TYR A 268 4.17 -2.08 12.67
CA TYR A 268 4.08 -0.99 11.71
C TYR A 268 2.80 -0.18 11.91
N PRO A 269 2.81 1.14 11.62
CA PRO A 269 1.60 1.95 11.65
C PRO A 269 0.62 1.49 10.58
N VAL A 270 -0.65 1.33 10.97
CA VAL A 270 -1.76 0.85 10.13
C VAL A 270 -2.97 1.74 10.37
N PHE A 271 -3.55 2.22 9.28
CA PHE A 271 -4.78 2.99 9.31
C PHE A 271 -5.99 2.07 9.23
N ASN A 272 -6.95 2.29 10.12
CA ASN A 272 -8.22 1.58 10.12
C ASN A 272 -9.24 2.44 9.39
N PHE A 273 -9.49 2.11 8.13
CA PHE A 273 -10.56 2.73 7.36
C PHE A 273 -11.86 2.02 7.72
N GLU A 274 -12.80 2.72 8.34
CA GLU A 274 -14.12 2.17 8.63
C GLU A 274 -14.77 1.74 7.31
N THR A 275 -15.13 0.47 7.23
CA THR A 275 -15.92 -0.07 6.12
C THR A 275 -17.37 0.15 6.50
N ASN A 276 -17.93 1.31 6.16
CA ASN A 276 -19.38 1.53 6.24
C ASN A 276 -20.08 0.72 5.14
#